data_AF-A0A9X7FXX1-F1
#
_entry.id   AF-A0A9X7FXX1-F1
#
_cell.length_a   1.000
_cell.length_b   1.000
_cell.length_c   1.000
_cell.angle_alpha   90.00
_cell.angle_beta   90.00
_cell.angle_gamma   90.00
#
_symmetry.space_group_name_H-M   'P 1'
#
loop_
_entity.id
_entity.type
_entity.pdbx_description
1 polymer ?
#
loop_
_entity_poly.entity_id
_entity_poly.type
_entity_poly.pdbx_seq_one_letter_code
_entity_poly.pdbx_strand_id
1 'polypeptide(L)'
;MNVIESTNKNEISYMVLKVGDEYFCDAWEEWDADVDNFSFTSNIESAYKFYGGLSPKWGNTPKYLCDDNGKIIDTLAQAQEYFGGEVLVVNKKVTTITRFEVSNLSD
;
A
#
# COMPACT_ATOMS: atom_id res chain seq x y z
N MET A 1 24.47 -13.82 32.62
CA MET A 1 23.85 -13.62 31.29
C MET A 1 22.63 -12.75 31.54
N ASN A 2 22.67 -11.49 31.09
CA ASN A 2 21.56 -10.56 31.29
C ASN A 2 20.80 -10.44 29.96
N VAL A 3 19.48 -10.56 30.01
CA VAL A 3 18.62 -10.35 28.84
C VAL A 3 18.05 -8.94 28.93
N ILE A 4 18.27 -8.15 27.89
CA ILE A 4 17.65 -6.82 27.73
C ILE A 4 16.61 -6.94 26.62
N GLU A 5 15.38 -6.49 26.89
CA GLU A 5 14.30 -6.45 25.91
C GLU A 5 13.96 -5.00 25.56
N SER A 6 13.85 -4.70 24.27
CA SER A 6 13.28 -3.45 23.78
C SER A 6 12.04 -3.75 22.93
N THR A 7 10.98 -2.96 23.15
CA THR A 7 9.73 -3.05 22.38
C THR A 7 9.49 -1.75 21.64
N ASN A 8 9.28 -1.84 20.32
CA ASN A 8 8.89 -0.72 19.47
C ASN A 8 7.50 -0.99 18.89
N LYS A 9 6.59 -0.02 19.03
CA LYS A 9 5.22 -0.09 18.51
C LYS A 9 5.03 1.01 17.47
N ASN A 10 4.65 0.62 16.25
CA ASN A 10 4.31 1.55 15.17
C ASN A 10 2.89 1.30 14.69
N GLU A 11 2.19 2.38 14.38
CA GLU A 11 0.88 2.35 13.72
C GLU A 11 1.01 3.09 12.40
N ILE A 12 0.58 2.43 11.32
CA ILE A 12 0.63 2.95 9.97
C ILE A 12 -0.78 2.86 9.39
N SER A 13 -1.30 3.99 8.92
CA SER A 13 -2.59 4.05 8.25
C SER A 13 -2.39 4.35 6.76
N TYR A 14 -3.10 3.61 5.92
CA TYR A 14 -3.13 3.81 4.47
C TYR A 14 -4.51 3.49 3.92
N MET A 15 -4.79 3.97 2.72
CA MET A 15 -6.02 3.65 1.99
C MET A 15 -5.74 2.60 0.92
N VAL A 16 -6.76 1.80 0.60
CA VAL A 16 -6.76 0.85 -0.52
C VAL A 16 -8.06 1.03 -1.31
N LEU A 17 -8.00 0.78 -2.62
CA LEU A 17 -9.19 0.74 -3.48
C LEU A 17 -9.66 -0.70 -3.62
N LYS A 18 -10.91 -0.97 -3.23
CA LYS A 18 -11.56 -2.27 -3.38
C LYS A 18 -12.62 -2.22 -4.48
N VAL A 19 -12.59 -3.20 -5.38
CA VAL A 19 -13.49 -3.33 -6.53
C VAL A 19 -14.04 -4.75 -6.49
N GLY A 20 -15.35 -4.91 -6.26
CA GLY A 20 -15.91 -6.23 -5.96
C GLY A 20 -15.23 -6.86 -4.75
N ASP A 21 -14.70 -8.08 -4.89
CA ASP A 21 -13.98 -8.81 -3.83
C ASP A 21 -12.46 -8.66 -3.89
N GLU A 22 -11.94 -7.83 -4.81
CA GLU A 22 -10.51 -7.65 -5.02
C GLU A 22 -10.06 -6.22 -4.72
N TYR A 23 -8.75 -6.05 -4.58
CA TYR A 23 -8.09 -4.79 -4.31
C TYR A 23 -7.21 -4.40 -5.49
N PHE A 24 -7.19 -3.11 -5.84
CA PHE A 24 -6.25 -2.62 -6.84
C PHE A 24 -4.81 -2.93 -6.38
N CYS A 25 -4.05 -3.63 -7.23
CA CYS A 25 -2.74 -4.17 -6.89
C CYS A 25 -1.61 -3.30 -7.45
N ASP A 26 -1.58 -3.09 -8.77
CA ASP A 26 -0.55 -2.29 -9.43
C ASP A 26 -0.99 -1.85 -10.83
N ALA A 27 -0.27 -0.87 -11.38
CA ALA A 27 -0.33 -0.49 -12.78
C ALA A 27 1.09 -0.35 -13.36
N TRP A 28 1.26 -0.70 -14.63
CA TRP A 28 2.54 -0.69 -15.34
C TRP A 28 2.45 0.09 -16.64
N GLU A 29 3.61 0.42 -17.22
CA GLU A 29 3.67 1.06 -18.52
C GLU A 29 3.01 0.16 -19.57
N GLU A 30 2.10 0.73 -20.36
CA GLU A 30 1.43 0.02 -21.43
C GLU A 30 2.39 -0.15 -22.61
N TRP A 31 2.76 -1.40 -22.91
CA TRP A 31 3.67 -1.74 -24.01
C TRP A 31 2.92 -2.32 -25.21
N ASP A 32 1.65 -2.69 -25.02
CA ASP A 32 0.76 -3.27 -26.02
C ASP A 32 -0.66 -2.76 -25.77
N ALA A 33 -1.32 -2.27 -26.82
CA ALA A 33 -2.61 -1.58 -26.74
C ALA A 33 -3.79 -2.52 -26.41
N ASP A 34 -3.57 -3.82 -26.52
CA ASP A 34 -4.61 -4.84 -26.33
C ASP A 34 -4.58 -5.49 -24.92
N VAL A 35 -3.79 -4.96 -23.99
CA VAL A 35 -3.63 -5.53 -22.65
C VAL A 35 -3.87 -4.47 -21.57
N ASP A 36 -4.78 -4.77 -20.65
CA ASP A 36 -4.98 -3.96 -19.45
C ASP A 36 -3.65 -3.76 -18.73
N ASN A 37 -3.28 -2.51 -18.46
CA ASN A 37 -2.00 -2.17 -17.85
C ASN A 37 -2.06 -2.13 -16.31
N PHE A 38 -3.02 -2.84 -15.73
CA PHE A 38 -3.26 -2.88 -14.29
C PHE A 38 -3.73 -4.26 -13.83
N SER A 39 -3.65 -4.50 -12.52
CA SER A 39 -4.08 -5.76 -11.92
C SER A 39 -4.80 -5.56 -10.59
N PHE A 40 -5.59 -6.58 -10.25
CA PHE A 40 -6.26 -6.71 -8.96
C PHE A 40 -5.72 -7.92 -8.19
N THR A 41 -5.92 -7.92 -6.87
CA THR A 41 -5.53 -9.00 -5.98
C THR A 41 -6.58 -9.22 -4.90
N SER A 42 -6.85 -10.47 -4.54
CA SER A 42 -7.71 -10.78 -3.38
C SER A 42 -6.98 -10.63 -2.03
N ASN A 43 -5.67 -10.40 -2.02
CA ASN A 43 -4.88 -10.21 -0.81
C ASN A 43 -4.67 -8.72 -0.50
N ILE A 44 -5.31 -8.23 0.57
CA ILE A 44 -5.17 -6.84 1.03
C ILE A 44 -3.72 -6.43 1.35
N GLU A 45 -2.84 -7.36 1.72
CA GLU A 45 -1.44 -7.04 2.00
C GLU A 45 -0.65 -6.68 0.72
N SER A 46 -1.07 -7.25 -0.41
CA SER A 46 -0.53 -7.00 -1.75
C SER A 46 -1.17 -5.79 -2.44
N ALA A 47 -2.27 -5.26 -1.89
CA ALA A 47 -2.92 -4.08 -2.43
C ALA A 47 -1.98 -2.88 -2.49
N TYR A 48 -2.17 -2.05 -3.52
CA TYR A 48 -1.50 -0.76 -3.62
C TYR A 48 -1.90 0.12 -2.43
N LYS A 49 -0.91 0.63 -1.71
CA LYS A 49 -1.12 1.39 -0.47
C LYS A 49 -1.08 2.87 -0.78
N PHE A 50 -2.21 3.55 -0.69
CA PHE A 50 -2.32 4.99 -0.83
C PHE A 50 -2.02 5.67 0.52
N TYR A 51 -0.81 6.22 0.67
CA TYR A 51 -0.41 6.98 1.85
C TYR A 51 -0.76 8.46 1.68
N GLY A 52 -1.35 9.09 2.70
CA GLY A 52 -1.65 10.53 2.70
C GLY A 52 -3.11 10.92 2.48
N GLY A 53 -4.03 9.96 2.37
CA GLY A 53 -5.47 10.21 2.29
C GLY A 53 -6.03 10.35 0.86
N LEU A 54 -7.27 10.85 0.74
CA LEU A 54 -7.96 11.10 -0.54
C LEU A 54 -7.45 12.36 -1.27
N SER A 55 -6.66 13.21 -0.60
CA SER A 55 -6.14 14.45 -1.18
C SER A 55 -4.80 14.21 -1.89
N PRO A 56 -4.58 14.79 -3.08
CA PRO A 56 -3.36 14.57 -3.84
C PRO A 56 -2.17 15.27 -3.16
N LYS A 57 -1.47 14.53 -2.31
CA LYS A 57 -0.05 14.81 -2.04
C LYS A 57 0.74 13.92 -2.99
N TRP A 58 1.09 14.52 -4.13
CA TRP A 58 2.08 14.09 -5.10
C TRP A 58 3.01 12.99 -4.57
N GLY A 59 3.00 11.82 -5.21
CA GLY A 59 4.05 10.81 -5.04
C GLY A 59 3.61 9.39 -4.69
N ASN A 60 2.31 9.11 -4.59
CA ASN A 60 1.84 7.79 -4.16
C ASN A 60 0.62 7.29 -4.94
N THR A 61 0.62 7.59 -6.25
CA THR A 61 -0.35 7.10 -7.24
C THR A 61 0.34 6.04 -8.10
N PRO A 62 -0.36 4.97 -8.54
CA PRO A 62 0.20 3.99 -9.47
C PRO A 62 0.70 4.72 -10.70
N LYS A 63 1.99 4.54 -11.02
CA LYS A 63 2.53 5.11 -12.26
C LYS A 63 1.80 4.44 -13.43
N TYR A 64 1.55 5.19 -14.49
CA TYR A 64 1.01 4.70 -15.77
C TYR A 64 -0.48 4.33 -15.80
N LEU A 65 -1.23 4.44 -14.71
CA LEU A 65 -2.68 4.21 -14.79
C LEU A 65 -3.37 5.29 -15.62
N CYS A 66 -4.06 4.89 -16.68
CA CYS A 66 -4.82 5.76 -17.58
C CYS A 66 -6.25 5.24 -17.74
N ASP A 67 -7.19 6.11 -18.09
CA ASP A 67 -8.53 5.72 -18.49
C ASP A 67 -8.58 5.27 -19.96
N ASP A 68 -9.76 4.81 -20.41
CA ASP A 68 -10.03 4.37 -21.80
C ASP A 68 -9.73 5.46 -22.87
N ASN A 69 -9.60 6.72 -22.47
CA ASN A 69 -9.27 7.84 -23.36
C ASN A 69 -7.78 8.23 -23.31
N GLY A 70 -6.95 7.47 -22.59
CA GLY A 70 -5.53 7.75 -22.38
C GLY A 70 -5.27 8.90 -21.40
N LYS A 71 -6.27 9.31 -20.62
CA LYS A 71 -6.09 10.34 -19.58
C LYS A 71 -5.52 9.68 -18.33
N ILE A 72 -4.43 10.27 -17.83
CA ILE A 72 -3.78 9.81 -16.60
C ILE A 72 -4.75 9.90 -15.42
N ILE A 73 -4.85 8.81 -14.65
CA ILE A 73 -5.56 8.71 -13.38
C ILE A 73 -4.54 8.99 -12.27
N ASP A 74 -4.49 10.24 -11.81
CA ASP A 74 -3.48 10.75 -10.88
C ASP A 74 -3.93 10.79 -9.41
N THR A 75 -5.19 10.47 -9.13
CA THR A 75 -5.76 10.48 -7.77
C THR A 75 -6.57 9.22 -7.43
N LEU A 76 -6.64 8.91 -6.13
CA LEU A 76 -7.47 7.82 -5.61
C LEU A 76 -8.96 8.06 -5.92
N ALA A 77 -9.42 9.31 -5.93
CA ALA A 77 -10.80 9.64 -6.28
C ALA A 77 -11.15 9.31 -7.74
N GLN A 78 -10.26 9.65 -8.68
CA GLN A 78 -10.44 9.27 -10.09
C GLN A 78 -10.34 7.75 -10.29
N ALA A 79 -9.42 7.08 -9.60
CA ALA A 79 -9.32 5.61 -9.67
C ALA A 79 -10.60 4.96 -9.12
N GLN A 80 -11.15 5.50 -8.04
CA GLN A 80 -12.43 5.06 -7.49
C GLN A 80 -13.58 5.26 -8.48
N GLU A 81 -13.66 6.43 -9.12
CA GLU A 81 -14.66 6.74 -10.14
C GLU A 81 -14.54 5.81 -11.36
N TYR A 82 -13.33 5.60 -11.85
CA TYR A 82 -13.05 4.77 -13.02
C TYR A 82 -13.41 3.30 -12.81
N PHE A 83 -12.97 2.72 -11.69
CA PHE A 83 -13.22 1.30 -11.39
C PHE A 83 -14.58 1.03 -10.70
N GLY A 84 -15.31 2.06 -10.28
CA GLY A 84 -16.57 1.91 -9.55
C GLY A 84 -16.43 1.26 -8.17
N GLY A 85 -15.31 1.50 -7.49
CA GLY A 85 -14.94 0.84 -6.23
C GLY A 85 -15.27 1.60 -4.94
N GLU A 86 -14.87 1.02 -3.81
CA GLU A 86 -14.90 1.64 -2.49
C GLU A 86 -13.48 1.89 -1.96
N VAL A 87 -13.29 3.01 -1.28
CA VAL A 87 -12.02 3.32 -0.60
C VAL A 87 -12.09 2.84 0.84
N LEU A 88 -11.18 1.96 1.23
CA LEU A 88 -11.06 1.46 2.59
C LEU A 88 -9.85 2.05 3.30
N VAL A 89 -10.01 2.41 4.57
CA VAL A 89 -8.90 2.81 5.45
C VAL A 89 -8.38 1.59 6.20
N VAL A 90 -7.11 1.27 6.01
CA VAL A 90 -6.42 0.15 6.65
C VAL A 90 -5.49 0.70 7.74
N ASN A 91 -5.64 0.19 8.97
CA ASN A 91 -4.77 0.51 10.10
C ASN A 91 -3.91 -0.70 10.42
N LYS A 92 -2.61 -0.62 10.11
CA LYS A 92 -1.62 -1.67 10.40
C LYS A 92 -0.88 -1.34 11.69
N LYS A 93 -1.00 -2.22 12.68
CA LYS A 93 -0.24 -2.15 13.94
C LYS A 93 0.94 -3.13 13.87
N VAL A 94 2.15 -2.61 14.03
CA VAL A 94 3.39 -3.39 14.01
C VAL A 94 4.04 -3.31 15.39
N THR A 95 4.30 -4.47 16.01
CA THR A 95 5.05 -4.57 17.26
C THR A 95 6.34 -5.33 16.99
N THR A 96 7.48 -4.69 17.21
CA THR A 96 8.82 -5.28 17.09
C THR A 96 9.39 -5.47 18.49
N ILE A 97 9.81 -6.69 18.80
CA ILE A 97 10.48 -7.04 20.07
C ILE A 97 11.90 -7.46 19.73
N THR A 98 12.89 -6.75 20.27
CA THR A 98 14.31 -7.07 20.12
C THR A 98 14.87 -7.52 21.45
N ARG A 99 15.55 -8.67 21.46
CA ARG A 99 16.18 -9.24 22.66
C ARG A 99 17.69 -9.28 22.49
N PHE A 100 18.40 -8.78 23.49
CA PHE A 100 19.86 -8.80 23.55
C PHE A 100 20.30 -9.69 24.70
N GLU A 101 21.21 -10.63 24.41
CA GLU A 101 21.93 -11.40 25.41
C GLU A 101 23.25 -10.71 25.69
N VAL A 102 23.42 -10.23 26.92
CA VAL A 102 24.67 -9.59 27.36
C VAL A 102 25.42 -10.57 28.27
N SER A 103 26.57 -11.03 27.79
CA SER A 103 27.58 -11.69 28.60
C SER A 103 28.31 -10.61 29.41
N ASN A 104 28.37 -10.77 30.73
CA ASN A 104 29.29 -9.95 31.52
C ASN A 104 30.71 -10.35 31.12
N LEU A 105 31.42 -9.49 30.40
CA LEU A 105 32.88 -9.56 30.35
C LEU A 105 33.37 -9.10 31.72
N SER A 106 33.65 -10.05 32.59
CA SER A 106 34.37 -9.81 33.84
C SER A 106 35.87 -9.75 33.52
N ASP A 107 36.48 -8.58 33.72
CA ASP A 107 37.92 -8.44 33.94
C ASP A 107 38.30 -8.92 35.35
#